data_AF-A0A661JBV2-F1
#
_entry.id   AF-A0A661JBV2-F1
#
_cell.length_a   1.000
_cell.length_b   1.000
_cell.length_c   1.000
_cell.angle_alpha   90.00
_cell.angle_beta   90.00
_cell.angle_gamma   90.00
#
_symmetry.space_group_name_H-M   'P 1'
#
loop_
_entity.id
_entity.type
_entity.pdbx_description
1 polymer ?
#
loop_
_entity_poly.entity_id
_entity_poly.type
_entity_poly.pdbx_seq_one_letter_code
_entity_poly.pdbx_strand_id
1 'polypeptide(L)'
;LKMGKEMLDSEIKRILRKLVEDGGKVWVAKRIGKRISYIEGLKAGKESFLPPEIIWDDGEIVVFAEKVVVNEDKEKLLEKLSQILKEKRGEPQWEPPEGSEGT
;
A
#
# COMPACT_ATOMS: atom_id res chain seq x y z
N LEU A 1 -7.36 18.86 -14.03
CA LEU A 1 -7.39 17.50 -13.43
C LEU A 1 -6.08 16.69 -13.63
N LYS A 2 -5.37 16.78 -14.76
CA LYS A 2 -4.10 16.04 -14.98
C LYS A 2 -2.95 16.46 -14.04
N MET A 3 -2.84 17.76 -13.74
CA MET A 3 -1.79 18.33 -12.88
C MET A 3 -1.90 17.91 -11.41
N GLY A 4 -3.12 17.69 -10.89
CA GLY A 4 -3.33 17.21 -9.51
C GLY A 4 -2.89 15.76 -9.30
N LYS A 5 -3.09 14.90 -10.30
CA LYS A 5 -2.70 13.48 -10.25
C LYS A 5 -1.18 13.29 -10.23
N GLU A 6 -0.44 14.08 -11.01
CA GLU A 6 1.04 14.02 -11.05
C GLU A 6 1.68 14.52 -9.75
N MET A 7 1.08 15.52 -9.08
CA MET A 7 1.54 15.98 -7.77
C MET A 7 1.30 14.92 -6.68
N LEU A 8 0.13 14.27 -6.69
CA LEU A 8 -0.21 13.19 -5.76
C LEU A 8 0.77 12.00 -5.90
N ASP A 9 1.06 11.60 -7.14
CA ASP A 9 2.01 10.52 -7.44
C ASP A 9 3.44 10.85 -6.97
N SER A 10 3.84 12.12 -7.10
CA SER A 10 5.15 12.60 -6.64
C SER A 10 5.25 12.59 -5.11
N GLU A 11 4.16 12.94 -4.42
CA GLU A 11 4.11 12.89 -2.96
C GLU A 11 4.13 11.46 -2.42
N ILE A 12 3.36 10.54 -3.00
CA ILE A 12 3.39 9.11 -2.67
C ILE A 12 4.83 8.59 -2.82
N LYS A 13 5.46 8.81 -3.98
CA LYS A 13 6.85 8.37 -4.22
C LYS A 13 7.84 8.95 -3.21
N ARG A 14 7.64 10.20 -2.77
CA ARG A 14 8.47 10.83 -1.74
C ARG A 14 8.32 10.16 -0.38
N ILE A 15 7.10 9.84 0.02
CA ILE A 15 6.82 9.17 1.31
C ILE A 15 7.40 7.75 1.27
N LEU A 16 7.15 6.99 0.22
CA LEU A 16 7.66 5.62 0.07
C LEU A 16 9.19 5.55 0.19
N ARG A 17 9.93 6.48 -0.44
CA ARG A 17 11.40 6.54 -0.33
C ARG A 17 11.91 6.78 1.09
N LYS A 18 11.13 7.40 1.97
CA LYS A 18 11.51 7.64 3.37
C LYS A 18 11.25 6.42 4.26
N LEU A 19 10.47 5.45 3.79
CA LEU A 19 10.12 4.24 4.53
C LEU A 19 11.16 3.13 4.37
N VAL A 20 12.15 3.31 3.48
CA VAL A 20 13.21 2.33 3.19
C VAL A 20 14.59 2.95 3.29
N GLU A 21 15.56 2.15 3.76
CA GLU A 21 16.97 2.49 3.74
C GLU A 21 17.54 2.48 2.31
N ASP A 22 18.78 2.93 2.15
CA ASP A 22 19.44 2.94 0.85
C ASP A 22 19.56 1.51 0.25
N GLY A 23 19.23 1.43 -1.04
CA GLY A 23 19.08 0.16 -1.76
C GLY A 23 17.89 -0.71 -1.34
N GLY A 24 17.02 -0.23 -0.44
CA GLY A 24 15.74 -0.87 -0.12
C GLY A 24 14.69 -0.60 -1.20
N LYS A 25 13.78 -1.56 -1.40
CA LYS A 25 12.68 -1.44 -2.37
C LYS A 25 11.36 -1.31 -1.62
N VAL A 26 10.44 -0.57 -2.22
CA VAL A 26 9.08 -0.37 -1.70
C VAL A 26 8.11 -0.30 -2.87
N TRP A 27 6.97 -0.96 -2.75
CA TRP A 27 5.94 -0.96 -3.78
C TRP A 27 4.54 -1.02 -3.20
N VAL A 28 3.61 -0.42 -3.93
CA VAL A 28 2.18 -0.38 -3.62
C VAL A 28 1.48 -1.34 -4.58
N ALA A 29 0.81 -2.34 -4.05
CA ALA A 29 0.07 -3.33 -4.83
C ALA A 29 -1.43 -3.19 -4.56
N LYS A 30 -2.25 -3.26 -5.61
CA LYS A 30 -3.69 -3.49 -5.47
C LYS A 30 -3.92 -5.00 -5.34
N ARG A 31 -4.66 -5.43 -4.32
CA ARG A 31 -5.12 -6.81 -4.18
C ARG A 31 -6.14 -7.10 -5.29
N ILE A 32 -5.86 -8.10 -6.12
CA ILE A 32 -6.77 -8.57 -7.17
C ILE A 32 -7.14 -10.03 -6.86
N GLY A 33 -8.36 -10.28 -6.40
CA GLY A 33 -8.82 -11.63 -6.07
C GLY A 33 -8.01 -12.32 -4.95
N LYS A 34 -7.70 -13.62 -5.10
CA LYS A 34 -7.06 -14.48 -4.07
C LYS A 34 -5.89 -15.39 -4.53
N ARG A 35 -5.15 -15.17 -5.63
CA ARG A 35 -4.34 -16.29 -6.21
C ARG A 35 -2.95 -15.95 -6.78
N ILE A 36 -1.94 -16.77 -6.46
CA ILE A 36 -1.46 -17.97 -7.19
C ILE A 36 -0.85 -18.96 -6.17
N SER A 37 -1.02 -20.27 -6.36
CA SER A 37 -0.49 -21.33 -5.48
C SER A 37 0.40 -22.30 -6.27
N TYR A 38 1.49 -22.76 -5.64
CA TYR A 38 2.38 -23.75 -6.23
C TYR A 38 1.79 -25.17 -6.14
N ILE A 39 2.27 -26.08 -7.00
CA ILE A 39 1.87 -27.50 -7.02
C ILE A 39 2.86 -28.31 -6.15
N GLU A 40 2.33 -29.04 -5.17
CA GLU A 40 3.10 -29.85 -4.23
C GLU A 40 3.98 -30.89 -4.96
N GLY A 41 5.26 -30.97 -4.57
CA GLY A 41 6.23 -31.90 -5.17
C GLY A 41 7.04 -31.37 -6.36
N LEU A 42 6.73 -30.17 -6.88
CA LEU A 42 7.44 -29.56 -8.02
C LEU A 42 8.41 -28.42 -7.64
N LYS A 43 8.90 -28.40 -6.40
CA LYS A 43 9.87 -27.39 -5.92
C LYS A 43 11.30 -27.96 -5.97
N ALA A 44 12.19 -27.33 -6.74
CA ALA A 44 13.62 -27.63 -6.75
C ALA A 44 14.43 -26.40 -6.29
N GLY A 45 15.37 -26.59 -5.36
CA GLY A 45 16.23 -25.53 -4.81
C GLY A 45 15.80 -24.97 -3.43
N LYS A 46 16.67 -24.16 -2.82
CA LYS A 46 16.37 -23.37 -1.60
C LYS A 46 16.00 -21.94 -2.00
N GLU A 47 14.85 -21.48 -1.53
CA GLU A 47 14.38 -20.12 -1.77
C GLU A 47 14.99 -19.19 -0.72
N SER A 48 15.76 -18.21 -1.18
CA SER A 48 16.42 -17.21 -0.32
C SER A 48 16.07 -15.82 -0.84
N PHE A 49 14.83 -15.40 -0.62
CA PHE A 49 14.44 -13.99 -0.75
C PHE A 49 14.53 -13.39 0.66
N LEU A 50 15.13 -12.20 0.81
CA LEU A 50 14.80 -11.37 1.97
C LEU A 50 13.32 -11.05 1.83
N PRO A 51 12.42 -11.64 2.65
CA PRO A 51 11.01 -11.49 2.41
C PRO A 51 10.67 -10.02 2.67
N PRO A 52 10.11 -9.31 1.69
CA PRO A 52 9.61 -7.97 1.95
C PRO A 52 8.53 -8.03 3.03
N GLU A 53 8.58 -7.10 3.97
CA GLU A 53 7.56 -7.00 5.01
C GLU A 53 6.38 -6.16 4.53
N ILE A 54 5.18 -6.50 5.01
CA ILE A 54 4.01 -5.66 4.83
C ILE A 54 4.11 -4.53 5.85
N ILE A 55 4.26 -3.30 5.38
CA ILE A 55 4.33 -2.11 6.25
C ILE A 55 2.98 -1.40 6.37
N TRP A 56 2.04 -1.70 5.48
CA TRP A 56 0.66 -1.20 5.51
C TRP A 56 -0.26 -2.06 4.63
N ASP A 57 -1.48 -2.31 5.08
CA ASP A 57 -2.51 -3.08 4.38
C ASP A 57 -3.90 -2.58 4.83
N ASP A 58 -4.79 -2.27 3.88
CA ASP A 58 -6.19 -1.92 4.18
C ASP A 58 -7.20 -2.92 3.61
N GLY A 59 -6.73 -4.09 3.19
CA GLY A 59 -7.53 -5.15 2.58
C GLY A 59 -7.58 -5.06 1.05
N GLU A 60 -7.46 -3.88 0.46
CA GLU A 60 -7.48 -3.70 -1.00
C GLU A 60 -6.15 -3.23 -1.57
N ILE A 61 -5.38 -2.45 -0.81
CA ILE A 61 -4.07 -1.96 -1.17
C ILE A 61 -3.08 -2.45 -0.10
N VAL A 62 -1.94 -2.97 -0.56
CA VAL A 62 -0.86 -3.47 0.29
C VAL A 62 0.44 -2.77 -0.08
N VAL A 63 1.18 -2.30 0.92
CA VAL A 63 2.52 -1.73 0.76
C VAL A 63 3.54 -2.70 1.33
N PHE A 64 4.44 -3.13 0.45
CA PHE A 64 5.55 -4.01 0.80
C PHE A 64 6.85 -3.21 0.79
N ALA A 65 7.76 -3.55 1.69
CA ALA A 65 9.07 -2.93 1.74
C ALA A 65 10.19 -3.89 2.17
N GLU A 66 11.38 -3.65 1.63
CA GLU A 66 12.65 -4.24 2.06
C GLU A 66 13.45 -3.18 2.84
N LYS A 67 14.25 -3.59 3.83
CA LYS A 67 15.11 -2.69 4.64
C LYS A 67 14.33 -1.50 5.21
N VAL A 68 13.29 -1.81 5.97
CA VAL A 68 12.36 -0.78 6.46
C VAL A 68 13.03 0.07 7.52
N VAL A 69 12.90 1.38 7.38
CA VAL A 69 13.42 2.34 8.36
C VAL A 69 12.62 2.19 9.65
N VAL A 70 13.33 1.98 10.76
CA VAL A 70 12.74 1.97 12.11
C VAL A 70 13.13 3.27 12.80
N ASN A 71 12.34 4.32 12.59
CA ASN A 71 12.49 5.60 13.27
C ASN A 71 11.14 6.10 13.80
N GLU A 72 11.19 7.11 14.66
CA GLU A 72 10.01 7.71 15.32
C GLU A 72 8.99 8.34 14.36
N ASP A 73 9.40 8.64 13.13
CA ASP A 73 8.53 9.24 12.12
C ASP A 73 7.85 8.21 11.20
N LYS A 74 8.22 6.92 11.31
CA LYS A 74 7.66 5.84 10.48
C LYS A 74 6.13 5.84 10.54
N GLU A 75 5.55 5.91 11.74
CA GLU A 75 4.10 5.86 11.94
C GLU A 75 3.39 7.06 11.29
N LYS A 76 3.93 8.27 11.46
CA LYS A 76 3.38 9.50 10.84
C LYS A 76 3.42 9.41 9.32
N LEU A 77 4.50 8.86 8.76
CA LEU A 77 4.64 8.67 7.32
C LEU A 77 3.63 7.65 6.78
N LEU A 78 3.39 6.56 7.52
CA LEU A 78 2.37 5.56 7.18
C LEU A 78 0.94 6.11 7.28
N GLU A 79 0.65 6.93 8.30
CA GLU A 79 -0.65 7.59 8.44
C GLU A 79 -0.93 8.54 7.27
N LYS A 80 0.07 9.36 6.91
CA LYS A 80 -0.05 10.25 5.75
C LYS A 80 -0.18 9.48 4.44
N LEU A 81 0.57 8.39 4.27
CA LEU A 81 0.47 7.52 3.10
C LEU A 81 -0.94 6.92 2.98
N SER A 82 -1.51 6.46 4.10
CA SER A 82 -2.87 5.92 4.17
C SER A 82 -3.91 6.90 3.63
N GLN A 83 -3.89 8.16 4.11
CA GLN A 83 -4.82 9.19 3.67
C GLN A 83 -4.76 9.42 2.14
N ILE A 84 -3.55 9.55 1.61
CA ILE A 84 -3.33 9.81 0.18
C ILE A 84 -3.74 8.61 -0.68
N LEU A 85 -3.46 7.38 -0.23
CA LEU A 85 -3.83 6.17 -0.97
C LEU A 85 -5.36 5.97 -1.01
N LYS A 86 -6.07 6.28 0.08
CA LYS A 86 -7.54 6.25 0.13
C LYS A 86 -8.18 7.31 -0.76
N GLU A 87 -7.65 8.54 -0.75
CA GLU A 87 -8.09 9.61 -1.67
C GLU A 87 -7.89 9.20 -3.13
N LYS A 88 -6.74 8.60 -3.45
CA LYS A 88 -6.43 8.13 -4.80
C LYS A 88 -7.32 6.97 -5.26
N ARG A 89 -7.76 6.10 -4.34
CA ARG A 89 -8.73 5.03 -4.62
C ARG A 89 -10.08 5.61 -5.05
N GLY A 90 -10.42 6.82 -4.60
CA GLY A 90 -11.74 7.40 -4.81
C GLY A 90 -12.79 6.66 -3.99
N GLU A 91 -12.58 6.54 -2.66
CA GLU A 91 -13.69 6.12 -1.80
C GLU A 91 -14.90 7.03 -2.07
N PRO A 92 -16.09 6.46 -2.29
CA PRO A 92 -17.29 7.26 -2.35
C PRO A 92 -17.40 7.98 -1.01
N GLN A 93 -17.55 9.31 -1.06
CA GLN A 93 -18.09 10.04 0.07
C GLN A 93 -19.37 9.31 0.47
N TRP A 94 -19.41 8.75 1.68
CA TRP A 94 -20.62 8.09 2.16
C TRP A 94 -21.75 9.12 2.11
N GLU A 95 -22.68 8.92 1.20
CA GLU A 95 -23.96 9.62 1.19
C GLU A 95 -24.96 8.63 1.80
N PRO A 96 -25.68 9.01 2.86
CA PRO A 96 -26.76 8.18 3.36
C PRO A 96 -27.75 7.89 2.22
N PRO A 97 -28.27 6.66 2.11
CA PRO A 97 -29.28 6.36 1.10
C PRO A 97 -30.45 7.33 1.25
N GLU A 98 -30.88 7.93 0.13
CA GLU A 98 -32.09 8.76 0.11
C GLU A 98 -33.25 7.96 0.72
N GLY A 99 -33.80 8.48 1.82
CA GLY A 99 -34.88 7.83 2.57
C GLY A 99 -34.49 7.21 3.92
N SER A 100 -33.25 7.35 4.40
CA SER A 100 -32.91 7.01 5.80
C SER A 100 -33.26 8.11 6.82
N GLU A 101 -34.31 8.89 6.56
CA GLU A 101 -35.04 9.60 7.59
C GLU A 101 -36.32 8.83 7.91
N GLY A 102 -36.33 8.20 9.09
CA GLY A 102 -37.54 7.90 9.87
C GLY A 102 -38.55 6.92 9.27
N THR A 103 -38.52 5.69 9.77
CA THR A 103 -39.74 5.06 10.33
C THR A 103 -39.38 4.33 11.61
#